data_AF-A0AAW7QT80-F1
#
_entry.id   AF-A0AAW7QT80-F1
#
_cell.length_a   1.000
_cell.length_b   1.000
_cell.length_c   1.000
_cell.angle_alpha   90.00
_cell.angle_beta   90.00
_cell.angle_gamma   90.00
#
_symmetry.space_group_name_H-M   'P 1'
#
loop_
_entity.id
_entity.type
_entity.pdbx_description
1 polymer ?
#
loop_
_entity_poly.entity_id
_entity_poly.type
_entity_poly.pdbx_seq_one_letter_code
_entity_poly.pdbx_strand_id
1 'polypeptide(L)'
;MELYQRQQFDLLIMMAVDRFVERIVQRCAGAETALARLRSDPQGEGVWLDQFVAAMFQDFLLDNHAGACFVLQAVAGRTLPALPAGKIEDTLQIMARRAFADILVMRSEEVLERMISYGE
;
A
#
# COMPACT_ATOMS: atom_id res chain seq x y z
N MET A 1 -17.85 8.58 1.05
CA MET A 1 -17.77 7.18 1.51
C MET A 1 -18.48 7.09 2.84
N GLU A 2 -19.32 6.08 3.03
CA GLU A 2 -20.04 5.86 4.29
C GLU A 2 -19.08 5.43 5.42
N LEU A 3 -19.47 5.66 6.68
CA LEU A 3 -18.62 5.37 7.84
C LEU A 3 -18.17 3.89 7.90
N TYR A 4 -19.07 2.95 7.59
CA TYR A 4 -18.75 1.52 7.61
C TYR A 4 -17.73 1.14 6.52
N GLN A 5 -17.83 1.75 5.33
CA GLN A 5 -16.87 1.53 4.24
C GLN A 5 -15.50 2.09 4.61
N ARG A 6 -15.48 3.22 5.33
CA ARG A 6 -14.23 3.79 5.84
C ARG A 6 -13.57 2.85 6.83
N GLN A 7 -14.32 2.31 7.77
CA GLN A 7 -13.82 1.30 8.72
C GLN A 7 -13.29 0.05 8.01
N GLN A 8 -13.99 -0.43 6.97
CA GLN A 8 -13.51 -1.55 6.15
C GLN A 8 -12.18 -1.23 5.46
N PHE A 9 -12.03 -0.03 4.91
CA PHE A 9 -10.78 0.41 4.29
C PHE A 9 -9.64 0.51 5.32
N ASP A 10 -9.91 1.08 6.49
CA ASP A 10 -8.92 1.24 7.55
C ASP A 10 -8.43 -0.15 8.06
N LEU A 11 -9.33 -1.13 8.20
CA LEU A 11 -8.98 -2.52 8.52
C LEU A 11 -8.14 -3.18 7.42
N LEU A 12 -8.51 -2.98 6.15
CA LEU A 12 -7.74 -3.48 5.01
C LEU A 12 -6.31 -2.93 5.03
N ILE A 13 -6.14 -1.62 5.26
CA ILE A 13 -4.82 -0.99 5.34
C ILE A 13 -4.02 -1.54 6.51
N MET A 14 -4.62 -1.66 7.70
CA MET A 14 -3.94 -2.23 8.87
C MET A 14 -3.38 -3.62 8.56
N MET A 15 -4.22 -4.52 8.02
CA MET A 15 -3.79 -5.87 7.63
C MET A 15 -2.71 -5.87 6.54
N ALA A 16 -2.81 -4.96 5.58
CA ALA A 16 -1.83 -4.83 4.50
C ALA A 16 -0.46 -4.40 5.05
N VAL A 17 -0.45 -3.44 5.98
CA VAL A 17 0.76 -2.94 6.64
C VAL A 17 1.42 -4.05 7.43
N ASP A 18 0.67 -4.77 8.27
CA ASP A 18 1.21 -5.86 9.10
C ASP A 18 1.88 -6.93 8.22
N ARG A 19 1.17 -7.40 7.20
CA ARG A 19 1.67 -8.41 6.24
C ARG A 19 2.88 -7.91 5.46
N PHE A 20 2.88 -6.64 5.04
CA PHE A 20 3.97 -6.08 4.27
C PHE A 20 5.22 -5.90 5.11
N VAL A 21 5.09 -5.34 6.32
CA VAL A 21 6.21 -5.13 7.25
C VAL A 21 6.85 -6.45 7.63
N GLU A 22 6.07 -7.44 8.06
CA GLU A 22 6.57 -8.78 8.39
C GLU A 22 7.38 -9.36 7.21
N ARG A 23 6.80 -9.27 6.01
CA ARG A 23 7.39 -9.77 4.77
C ARG A 23 8.74 -9.12 4.45
N ILE A 24 8.85 -7.79 4.54
CA ILE A 24 10.09 -7.07 4.18
C ILE A 24 11.15 -7.16 5.27
N VAL A 25 10.76 -7.23 6.56
CA VAL A 25 11.69 -7.45 7.68
C VAL A 25 12.37 -8.81 7.54
N GLN A 26 11.59 -9.87 7.28
CA GLN A 26 12.15 -11.21 7.06
C GLN A 26 13.10 -11.25 5.85
N ARG A 27 12.73 -10.61 4.74
CA ARG A 27 13.55 -10.61 3.52
C ARG A 27 14.80 -9.74 3.59
N CYS A 28 14.72 -8.62 4.30
CA CYS A 28 15.84 -7.69 4.46
C CYS A 28 16.71 -8.01 5.68
N ALA A 29 16.40 -9.09 6.40
CA ALA A 29 17.09 -9.53 7.61
C ALA A 29 17.13 -8.45 8.72
N GLY A 30 16.00 -7.75 8.92
CA GLY A 30 15.84 -6.78 10.01
C GLY A 30 15.09 -5.51 9.63
N ALA A 31 14.54 -4.82 10.65
CA ALA A 31 13.73 -3.61 10.49
C ALA A 31 14.53 -2.42 9.95
N GLU A 32 15.79 -2.23 10.40
CA GLU A 32 16.65 -1.14 9.93
C GLU A 32 16.94 -1.24 8.42
N THR A 33 17.37 -2.43 7.97
CA THR A 33 17.64 -2.68 6.55
C THR A 33 16.36 -2.58 5.72
N ALA A 34 15.24 -3.09 6.23
CA ALA A 34 13.94 -2.97 5.56
C ALA A 34 13.52 -1.52 5.37
N LEU A 35 13.64 -0.68 6.41
CA LEU A 35 13.32 0.75 6.34
C LEU A 35 14.23 1.50 5.37
N ALA A 36 15.54 1.23 5.42
CA ALA A 36 16.50 1.83 4.50
C ALA A 36 16.19 1.47 3.03
N ARG A 37 15.83 0.22 2.74
CA ARG A 37 15.44 -0.21 1.40
C ARG A 37 14.11 0.39 0.96
N LEU A 38 13.10 0.38 1.83
CA LEU A 38 11.80 0.97 1.53
C LEU A 38 11.91 2.44 1.13
N ARG A 39 12.79 3.21 1.78
CA ARG A 39 13.01 4.64 1.48
C ARG A 39 13.83 4.89 0.22
N SER A 40 14.79 4.03 -0.08
CA SER A 40 15.72 4.22 -1.19
C SER A 40 15.18 3.68 -2.51
N ASP A 41 14.57 2.50 -2.50
CA ASP A 41 13.95 1.87 -3.66
C ASP A 41 12.81 0.93 -3.20
N PRO A 42 11.55 1.40 -3.16
CA PRO A 42 10.39 0.57 -2.83
C PRO A 42 10.15 -0.60 -3.80
N GLN A 43 10.76 -0.59 -4.99
CA GLN A 43 10.67 -1.68 -5.97
C GLN A 43 11.92 -2.57 -5.96
N GLY A 44 12.88 -2.27 -5.09
CA GLY A 44 14.13 -2.99 -4.96
C GLY A 44 13.96 -4.40 -4.38
N GLU A 45 15.06 -5.15 -4.44
CA GLU A 45 15.11 -6.52 -3.95
C GLU A 45 14.72 -6.60 -2.47
N GLY A 46 13.79 -7.52 -2.16
CA GLY A 46 13.28 -7.74 -0.80
C GLY A 46 11.99 -6.97 -0.50
N VAL A 47 11.68 -5.90 -1.24
CA VAL A 47 10.50 -5.06 -1.02
C VAL A 47 9.40 -5.35 -2.05
N TRP A 48 9.67 -5.07 -3.34
CA TRP A 48 8.72 -5.26 -4.46
C TRP A 48 7.29 -4.79 -4.17
N LEU A 49 7.15 -3.52 -3.79
CA LEU A 49 5.89 -2.92 -3.38
C LEU A 49 4.76 -3.14 -4.40
N ASP A 50 5.02 -2.93 -5.69
CA ASP A 50 3.98 -3.05 -6.72
C ASP A 50 3.45 -4.48 -6.85
N GLN A 51 4.32 -5.48 -6.69
CA GLN A 51 3.92 -6.88 -6.72
C GLN A 51 3.06 -7.23 -5.52
N PHE A 52 3.42 -6.72 -4.34
CA PHE A 52 2.63 -6.91 -3.13
C PHE A 52 1.25 -6.26 -3.24
N VAL A 53 1.17 -5.01 -3.71
CA VAL A 53 -0.10 -4.30 -3.90
C VAL A 53 -0.95 -4.98 -4.97
N ALA A 54 -0.35 -5.44 -6.07
CA ALA A 54 -1.08 -6.19 -7.09
C ALA A 54 -1.69 -7.49 -6.54
N ALA A 55 -0.93 -8.27 -5.77
CA ALA A 55 -1.41 -9.49 -5.13
C ALA A 55 -2.51 -9.19 -4.11
N MET A 56 -2.34 -8.16 -3.27
CA MET A 56 -3.36 -7.72 -2.33
C MET A 56 -4.66 -7.30 -3.04
N PHE A 57 -4.57 -6.60 -4.17
CA PHE A 57 -5.76 -6.22 -4.92
C PHE A 57 -6.49 -7.45 -5.47
N GLN A 58 -5.78 -8.50 -5.87
CA GLN A 58 -6.38 -9.75 -6.32
C GLN A 58 -7.01 -10.51 -5.15
N ASP A 59 -6.28 -10.69 -4.05
CA ASP A 59 -6.72 -11.45 -2.88
C ASP A 59 -7.97 -10.85 -2.23
N PHE A 60 -8.12 -9.52 -2.28
CA PHE A 60 -9.26 -8.80 -1.71
C PHE A 60 -10.31 -8.38 -2.75
N LEU A 61 -10.23 -8.90 -3.99
CA LEU A 61 -11.18 -8.62 -5.08
C LEU A 61 -11.34 -7.12 -5.39
N LEU A 62 -10.24 -6.37 -5.29
CA LEU A 62 -10.15 -4.95 -5.60
C LEU A 62 -9.71 -4.67 -7.05
N ASP A 63 -9.30 -5.70 -7.79
CA ASP A 63 -8.82 -5.65 -9.17
C ASP A 63 -9.93 -5.51 -10.23
N ASN A 64 -11.00 -4.79 -9.88
CA ASN A 64 -12.11 -4.40 -10.76
C ASN A 64 -12.52 -2.94 -10.52
N HIS A 65 -13.36 -2.38 -11.39
CA HIS A 65 -13.79 -0.97 -11.29
C HIS A 65 -14.41 -0.61 -9.92
N ALA A 66 -15.20 -1.50 -9.32
CA ALA A 66 -15.84 -1.25 -8.02
C ALA A 66 -14.81 -1.18 -6.89
N GLY A 67 -13.85 -2.11 -6.87
CA GLY A 67 -12.72 -2.12 -5.95
C GLY A 67 -11.82 -0.89 -6.07
N ALA A 68 -11.48 -0.50 -7.30
CA ALA A 68 -10.73 0.73 -7.54
C ALA A 68 -11.48 1.97 -7.02
N CYS A 69 -12.77 2.10 -7.32
CA CYS A 69 -13.60 3.19 -6.82
C CYS A 69 -13.69 3.19 -5.29
N PHE A 70 -13.80 2.03 -4.64
CA PHE A 70 -13.77 1.92 -3.19
C PHE A 70 -12.48 2.52 -2.60
N VAL A 71 -11.31 2.12 -3.11
CA VAL A 71 -10.02 2.69 -2.67
C VAL A 71 -9.95 4.19 -2.94
N LEU A 72 -10.33 4.63 -4.15
CA LEU A 72 -10.27 6.03 -4.55
C LEU A 72 -11.18 6.93 -3.70
N GLN A 73 -12.36 6.45 -3.32
CA GLN A 73 -13.25 7.16 -2.40
C GLN A 73 -12.61 7.36 -1.02
N ALA A 74 -11.80 6.40 -0.55
CA ALA A 74 -11.13 6.51 0.76
C ALA A 74 -9.98 7.55 0.74
N VAL A 75 -9.41 7.81 -0.43
CA VAL A 75 -8.24 8.67 -0.62
C VAL A 75 -8.54 9.94 -1.41
N ALA A 76 -9.82 10.27 -1.61
CA ALA A 76 -10.29 11.35 -2.49
C ALA A 76 -9.72 12.75 -2.15
N GLY A 77 -9.24 12.95 -0.93
CA GLY A 77 -8.58 14.20 -0.52
C GLY A 77 -7.11 14.34 -0.92
N ARG A 78 -6.50 13.31 -1.53
CA ARG A 78 -5.09 13.34 -1.94
C ARG A 78 -4.94 13.93 -3.35
N THR A 79 -3.83 14.62 -3.58
CA THR A 79 -3.48 15.15 -4.90
C THR A 79 -3.18 14.01 -5.86
N LEU A 80 -3.76 14.08 -7.05
CA LEU A 80 -3.48 13.15 -8.13
C LEU A 80 -2.25 13.60 -8.93
N PRO A 81 -1.28 12.71 -9.19
CA PRO A 81 -0.29 12.95 -10.22
C PRO A 81 -0.94 12.91 -11.62
N ALA A 82 -0.16 13.25 -12.65
CA ALA A 82 -0.63 13.18 -14.03
C ALA A 82 -1.25 11.82 -14.36
N LEU A 83 -2.44 11.85 -14.95
CA LEU A 83 -3.19 10.65 -15.29
C LEU A 83 -2.59 9.98 -16.54
N PRO A 84 -2.41 8.66 -16.53
CA PRO A 84 -2.04 7.94 -17.74
C PRO A 84 -3.19 8.00 -18.76
N ALA A 85 -2.85 8.16 -20.04
CA ALA A 85 -3.81 8.01 -21.12
C ALA A 85 -4.24 6.54 -21.25
N GLY A 86 -5.52 6.29 -21.54
CA GLY A 86 -6.03 4.93 -21.67
C GLY A 86 -7.53 4.82 -21.43
N LYS A 87 -8.00 3.59 -21.22
CA LYS A 87 -9.39 3.33 -20.82
C LYS A 87 -9.58 3.76 -19.37
N ILE A 88 -10.80 4.22 -19.07
CA ILE A 88 -11.19 4.64 -17.71
C ILE A 88 -10.90 3.55 -16.68
N GLU A 89 -11.21 2.29 -17.00
CA GLU A 89 -10.99 1.16 -16.11
C GLU A 89 -9.51 0.97 -15.75
N ASP A 90 -8.62 1.00 -16.74
CA ASP A 90 -7.17 0.90 -16.54
C ASP A 90 -6.67 2.08 -15.71
N THR A 91 -7.14 3.29 -16.02
CA THR A 91 -6.78 4.50 -15.29
C THR A 91 -7.21 4.42 -13.83
N LEU A 92 -8.44 3.98 -13.54
CA LEU A 92 -8.95 3.80 -12.17
C LEU A 92 -8.12 2.80 -11.39
N GLN A 93 -7.78 1.67 -12.00
CA GLN A 93 -6.94 0.63 -11.38
C GLN A 93 -5.53 1.15 -11.06
N ILE A 94 -4.89 1.84 -12.00
CA ILE A 94 -3.57 2.43 -11.80
C ILE A 94 -3.60 3.45 -10.67
N MET A 95 -4.61 4.34 -10.65
CA MET A 95 -4.76 5.34 -9.60
C MET A 95 -4.98 4.71 -8.23
N ALA A 96 -5.87 3.71 -8.15
CA ALA A 96 -6.19 3.04 -6.90
C ALA A 96 -4.96 2.33 -6.31
N ARG A 97 -4.22 1.58 -7.13
CA ARG A 97 -3.00 0.88 -6.68
C ARG A 97 -1.93 1.85 -6.21
N ARG A 98 -1.69 2.95 -6.95
CA ARG A 98 -0.72 3.98 -6.55
C ARG A 98 -1.10 4.64 -5.23
N ALA A 99 -2.33 5.10 -5.11
CA ALA A 99 -2.78 5.76 -3.88
C ALA A 99 -2.77 4.81 -2.67
N PHE A 100 -3.07 3.54 -2.88
CA PHE A 100 -2.96 2.50 -1.85
C PHE A 100 -1.49 2.25 -1.46
N ALA A 101 -0.60 2.13 -2.45
CA ALA A 101 0.83 1.93 -2.24
C ALA A 101 1.45 3.08 -1.44
N ASP A 102 1.09 4.33 -1.74
CA ASP A 102 1.57 5.50 -1.00
C ASP A 102 1.18 5.46 0.48
N ILE A 103 -0.05 5.03 0.79
CA ILE A 103 -0.52 4.88 2.18
C ILE A 103 0.20 3.72 2.85
N LEU A 104 0.35 2.60 2.14
CA LEU A 104 1.04 1.42 2.64
C LEU A 104 2.48 1.76 3.04
N VAL A 105 3.24 2.44 2.16
CA VAL A 105 4.61 2.88 2.44
C VAL A 105 4.66 3.77 3.68
N MET A 106 3.84 4.83 3.71
CA MET A 106 3.80 5.78 4.83
C MET A 106 3.56 5.07 6.17
N ARG A 107 2.57 4.17 6.23
CA ARG A 107 2.23 3.43 7.46
C ARG A 107 3.28 2.37 7.81
N SER A 108 3.86 1.71 6.82
CA SER A 108 4.92 0.73 7.05
C SER A 108 6.19 1.39 7.57
N GLU A 109 6.53 2.59 7.11
CA GLU A 109 7.62 3.38 7.70
C GLU A 109 7.36 3.68 9.18
N GLU A 110 6.16 4.17 9.53
CA GLU A 110 5.78 4.45 10.93
C GLU A 110 5.94 3.21 11.83
N VAL A 111 5.57 2.03 11.33
CA VAL A 111 5.70 0.76 12.09
C VAL A 111 7.17 0.34 12.22
N LEU A 112 7.94 0.38 11.15
CA LEU A 112 9.36 0.03 11.17
C LEU A 112 10.16 0.95 12.11
N GLU A 113 9.89 2.25 12.08
CA GLU A 113 10.53 3.22 12.99
C GLU A 113 10.24 2.90 14.46
N ARG A 114 8.99 2.52 14.77
CA ARG A 114 8.62 2.08 16.12
C ARG A 114 9.38 0.81 16.51
N MET A 115 9.41 -0.21 15.66
CA MET A 115 10.15 -1.46 15.94
C MET A 115 11.62 -1.16 16.28
N ILE A 116 12.29 -0.34 15.47
CA ILE A 116 13.67 0.08 15.68
C ILE A 116 13.82 0.82 17.02
N SER A 117 12.90 1.74 17.34
CA SER A 117 12.93 2.50 18.59
C SER A 117 12.71 1.65 19.83
N TYR A 118 11.96 0.55 19.73
CA TYR A 118 11.65 -0.34 20.87
C TYR A 118 12.59 -1.55 20.99
N GLY A 119 13.45 -1.79 20.01
CA GLY A 119 14.51 -2.81 20.09
C GLY A 119 14.00 -4.26 20.03
N GLU A 120 12.92 -4.51 19.31
CA GLU A 120 12.47 -5.87 18.95
C GLU A 120 13.18 -6.42 17.70
#